data_AF-A0ABC9S9J9-F1
#
_entry.id   AF-A0ABC9S9J9-F1
#
_cell.length_a   1.000
_cell.length_b   1.000
_cell.length_c   1.000
_cell.angle_alpha   90.00
_cell.angle_beta   90.00
_cell.angle_gamma   90.00
#
_symmetry.space_group_name_H-M   'P 1'
#
loop_
_entity.id
_entity.type
_entity.pdbx_description
1 polymer ?
#
loop_
_entity_poly.entity_id
_entity_poly.type
_entity_poly.pdbx_seq_one_letter_code
_entity_poly.pdbx_strand_id
1 'polypeptide(L)'
;MPPAKQALQDINGEMEYLNKTLEKRRKDIQDLNKEISQARIHLREFIIRYFSDLIRQVSGTSLETFNDFVIREIGDESINIDTRVQNEFERQTQGIVNEIAKIGTTFNADMSFFEKHAGTFGRIGIKLLEQSKFINATKVKLARDALVAVARFTGIDLALKFKPWGAVKLAGNLNKALPLIGLAFEEWDSYNKYQKQQEFDKAKEEMKSYFDNQKQEILDLINDETRFKQTCFPMALKLEECIQECEENVKKTQECAQGLEKWIQTGEDFINGEDIINVEPEEE
;
A
#
# COMPACT_ATOMS: atom_id res chain seq x y z
N MET A 1 7.03 -46.61 16.60
CA MET A 1 6.95 -46.13 15.21
C MET A 1 5.59 -45.54 14.80
N PRO A 2 4.41 -46.08 15.20
CA PRO A 2 3.11 -45.54 14.80
C PRO A 2 2.89 -44.04 15.10
N PRO A 3 3.35 -43.49 16.24
CA PRO A 3 3.17 -42.06 16.54
C PRO A 3 3.95 -41.11 15.61
N ALA A 4 5.10 -41.54 15.08
CA ALA A 4 5.91 -40.71 14.17
C ALA A 4 5.31 -40.67 12.76
N LYS A 5 4.74 -41.79 12.29
CA LYS A 5 3.98 -41.85 11.03
C LYS A 5 2.74 -40.96 11.07
N GLN A 6 1.96 -41.07 12.14
CA GLN A 6 0.75 -40.27 12.32
C GLN A 6 1.11 -38.78 12.32
N ALA A 7 2.11 -38.37 13.12
CA ALA A 7 2.56 -36.99 13.15
C ALA A 7 3.03 -36.49 11.78
N LEU A 8 3.76 -37.31 11.02
CA LEU A 8 4.20 -36.95 9.66
C LEU A 8 3.02 -36.79 8.69
N GLN A 9 2.03 -37.68 8.75
CA GLN A 9 0.81 -37.57 7.93
C GLN A 9 0.04 -36.28 8.25
N ASP A 10 -0.13 -35.98 9.54
CA ASP A 10 -0.84 -34.77 9.97
C ASP A 10 -0.08 -33.49 9.58
N ILE A 11 1.25 -33.49 9.72
CA ILE A 11 2.13 -32.39 9.26
C ILE A 11 1.99 -32.18 7.75
N ASN A 12 2.00 -33.25 6.94
CA ASN A 12 1.87 -33.13 5.50
C ASN A 12 0.50 -32.55 5.10
N GLY A 13 -0.57 -32.93 5.79
CA GLY A 13 -1.91 -32.36 5.58
C GLY A 13 -1.96 -30.86 5.88
N GLU A 14 -1.39 -30.43 7.00
CA GLU A 14 -1.32 -29.00 7.35
C GLU A 14 -0.43 -28.20 6.39
N MET A 15 0.68 -28.77 5.91
CA MET A 15 1.52 -28.13 4.90
C MET A 15 0.81 -27.96 3.56
N GLU A 16 0.00 -28.94 3.15
CA GLU A 16 -0.81 -28.83 1.94
C GLU A 16 -1.87 -27.74 2.08
N TYR A 17 -2.55 -27.66 3.22
CA TYR A 17 -3.51 -26.61 3.52
C TYR A 17 -2.87 -25.22 3.53
N LEU A 18 -1.71 -25.08 4.17
CA LEU A 18 -0.96 -23.83 4.23
C LEU A 18 -0.47 -23.39 2.85
N ASN A 19 0.02 -24.32 2.00
CA ASN A 19 0.37 -24.01 0.62
C ASN A 19 -0.81 -23.49 -0.20
N LYS A 20 -1.96 -24.17 -0.15
CA LYS A 20 -3.18 -23.70 -0.84
C LYS A 20 -3.59 -22.31 -0.38
N THR A 21 -3.41 -22.02 0.91
CA THR A 21 -3.67 -20.71 1.48
C THR A 21 -2.70 -19.67 0.93
N LEU A 22 -1.39 -19.94 0.91
CA LEU A 22 -0.38 -19.03 0.37
C LEU A 22 -0.57 -18.78 -1.13
N GLU A 23 -0.90 -19.80 -1.92
CA GLU A 23 -1.26 -19.66 -3.34
C GLU A 23 -2.45 -18.70 -3.52
N LYS A 24 -3.48 -18.83 -2.68
CA LYS A 24 -4.61 -17.90 -2.67
C LYS A 24 -4.16 -16.48 -2.32
N ARG A 25 -3.29 -16.30 -1.30
CA ARG A 25 -2.78 -14.97 -0.93
C ARG A 25 -1.93 -14.34 -2.03
N ARG A 26 -1.13 -15.14 -2.74
CA ARG A 26 -0.38 -14.67 -3.92
C ARG A 26 -1.31 -14.17 -5.01
N LYS A 27 -2.43 -14.86 -5.24
CA LYS A 27 -3.47 -14.39 -6.17
C LYS A 27 -4.14 -13.10 -5.69
N ASP A 28 -4.49 -13.01 -4.41
CA ASP A 28 -5.06 -11.78 -3.81
C ASP A 28 -4.11 -10.59 -4.02
N ILE A 29 -2.80 -10.78 -3.83
CA ILE A 29 -1.76 -9.78 -4.10
C ILE A 29 -1.68 -9.41 -5.59
N GLN A 30 -1.76 -10.38 -6.50
CA GLN A 30 -1.76 -10.11 -7.94
C GLN A 30 -2.97 -9.27 -8.35
N ASP A 31 -4.13 -9.56 -7.78
CA ASP A 31 -5.35 -8.80 -8.05
C ASP A 31 -5.27 -7.38 -7.45
N LEU A 32 -4.72 -7.22 -6.24
CA LEU A 32 -4.38 -5.89 -5.69
C LEU A 32 -3.47 -5.08 -6.61
N ASN A 33 -2.43 -5.69 -7.18
CA ASN A 33 -1.53 -5.00 -8.10
C ASN A 33 -2.25 -4.51 -9.37
N LYS A 34 -3.26 -5.26 -9.86
CA LYS A 34 -4.12 -4.80 -10.96
C LYS A 34 -4.98 -3.61 -10.53
N GLU A 35 -5.58 -3.64 -9.34
CA GLU A 35 -6.38 -2.53 -8.81
C GLU A 35 -5.54 -1.26 -8.61
N ILE A 36 -4.32 -1.39 -8.07
CA ILE A 36 -3.35 -0.29 -7.95
C ILE A 36 -3.05 0.31 -9.33
N SER A 37 -2.83 -0.54 -10.34
CA SER A 37 -2.60 -0.08 -11.72
C SER A 37 -3.81 0.69 -12.29
N GLN A 38 -5.04 0.23 -12.04
CA GLN A 38 -6.25 0.94 -12.44
C GLN A 38 -6.42 2.28 -11.71
N ALA A 39 -6.20 2.31 -10.39
CA ALA A 39 -6.24 3.54 -9.61
C ALA A 39 -5.27 4.59 -10.16
N ARG A 40 -4.05 4.19 -10.57
CA ARG A 40 -3.08 5.07 -11.22
C ARG A 40 -3.61 5.66 -12.53
N ILE A 41 -4.27 4.85 -13.36
CA ILE A 41 -4.85 5.32 -14.62
C ILE A 41 -5.92 6.37 -14.34
N HIS A 42 -6.86 6.10 -13.43
CA HIS A 42 -7.91 7.06 -13.08
C HIS A 42 -7.36 8.35 -12.46
N LEU A 43 -6.37 8.23 -11.57
CA LEU A 43 -5.70 9.41 -10.99
C LEU A 43 -5.00 10.23 -12.06
N ARG A 44 -4.29 9.59 -12.99
CA ARG A 44 -3.63 10.27 -14.12
C ARG A 44 -4.64 11.05 -14.95
N GLU A 45 -5.76 10.43 -15.32
CA GLU A 45 -6.82 11.07 -16.09
C GLU A 45 -7.45 12.25 -15.35
N PHE A 46 -7.74 12.09 -14.06
CA PHE A 46 -8.26 13.15 -13.22
C PHE A 46 -7.29 14.34 -13.15
N ILE A 47 -6.02 14.09 -12.82
CA ILE A 47 -5.00 15.13 -12.65
C ILE A 47 -4.77 15.90 -13.95
N ILE A 48 -4.64 15.19 -15.08
CA ILE A 48 -4.48 15.83 -16.40
C ILE A 48 -5.68 16.75 -16.68
N ARG A 49 -6.90 16.25 -16.52
CA ARG A 49 -8.12 17.02 -16.81
C ARG A 49 -8.25 18.21 -15.88
N TYR A 50 -8.17 17.97 -14.57
CA TYR A 50 -8.41 18.98 -13.55
C TYR A 50 -7.45 20.17 -13.67
N PHE A 51 -6.13 19.92 -13.73
CA PHE A 51 -5.15 21.00 -13.85
C PHE A 51 -5.18 21.68 -15.23
N SER A 52 -5.48 20.94 -16.31
CA SER A 52 -5.67 21.57 -17.62
C SER A 52 -6.88 22.50 -17.64
N ASP A 53 -7.97 22.13 -16.95
CA ASP A 53 -9.13 22.99 -16.78
C ASP A 53 -8.83 24.23 -15.93
N LEU A 54 -8.02 24.11 -14.86
CA LEU A 54 -7.56 25.27 -14.08
C LEU A 54 -6.73 26.24 -14.93
N ILE A 55 -5.78 25.73 -15.73
CA ILE A 55 -4.96 26.53 -16.65
C ILE A 55 -5.83 27.24 -17.69
N ARG A 56 -6.80 26.52 -18.27
CA ARG A 56 -7.75 27.09 -19.24
C ARG A 56 -8.62 28.17 -18.61
N GLN A 57 -9.13 27.93 -17.40
CA GLN A 57 -9.96 28.89 -16.67
C GLN A 57 -9.20 30.16 -16.34
N VAL A 58 -8.01 30.07 -15.71
CA VAL A 58 -7.21 31.25 -15.37
C VAL A 58 -6.82 32.05 -16.62
N SER A 59 -6.49 31.36 -17.73
CA SER A 59 -6.20 32.00 -19.01
C SER A 59 -7.36 32.84 -19.55
N GLY A 60 -8.60 32.40 -19.32
CA GLY A 60 -9.82 33.05 -19.80
C GLY A 60 -10.39 34.12 -18.86
N THR A 61 -9.81 34.31 -17.67
CA THR A 61 -10.28 35.35 -16.74
C THR A 61 -9.92 36.75 -17.21
N SER A 62 -10.87 37.66 -17.03
CA SER A 62 -10.66 39.10 -17.03
C SER A 62 -10.37 39.59 -15.60
N LEU A 63 -10.02 40.87 -15.46
CA LEU A 63 -9.84 41.50 -14.14
C LEU A 63 -11.09 41.34 -13.25
N GLU A 64 -12.27 41.47 -13.83
CA GLU A 64 -13.56 41.40 -13.12
C GLU A 64 -13.91 39.98 -12.68
N THR A 65 -13.45 38.96 -13.41
CA THR A 65 -13.83 37.55 -13.20
C THR A 65 -12.75 36.72 -12.51
N PHE A 66 -11.54 37.27 -12.36
CA PHE A 66 -10.43 36.60 -11.71
C PHE A 66 -10.71 36.28 -10.23
N ASN A 67 -11.34 37.21 -9.52
CA ASN A 67 -11.68 37.05 -8.10
C ASN A 67 -12.58 35.82 -7.90
N ASP A 68 -13.63 35.69 -8.72
CA ASP A 68 -14.55 34.56 -8.68
C ASP A 68 -13.85 33.23 -8.97
N PHE A 69 -12.92 33.21 -9.93
CA PHE A 69 -12.08 32.03 -10.20
C PHE A 69 -11.26 31.65 -8.97
N VAL A 70 -10.60 32.62 -8.32
CA VAL A 70 -9.79 32.36 -7.12
C VAL A 70 -10.65 31.81 -5.97
N ILE A 71 -11.82 32.40 -5.70
CA ILE A 71 -12.73 31.90 -4.64
C ILE A 71 -13.18 30.47 -4.94
N ARG A 72 -13.64 30.24 -6.17
CA ARG A 72 -14.30 28.99 -6.51
C ARG A 72 -13.33 27.83 -6.69
N GLU A 73 -12.24 28.07 -7.43
CA GLU A 73 -11.33 27.01 -7.82
C GLU A 73 -10.21 26.83 -6.79
N ILE A 74 -9.63 27.93 -6.29
CA ILE A 74 -8.44 27.89 -5.44
C ILE A 74 -8.84 27.81 -3.96
N GLY A 75 -9.69 28.72 -3.49
CA GLY A 75 -10.09 28.82 -2.08
C GLY A 75 -9.02 29.45 -1.18
N ASP A 76 -9.38 29.70 0.09
CA ASP A 76 -8.42 30.23 1.07
C ASP A 76 -7.28 29.27 1.30
N GLU A 77 -6.05 29.76 1.36
CA GLU A 77 -4.86 28.91 1.53
C GLU A 77 -4.83 27.72 0.55
N SER A 78 -5.62 27.82 -0.53
CA SER A 78 -5.80 26.83 -1.59
C SER A 78 -6.57 25.56 -1.25
N ILE A 79 -7.35 25.64 -0.18
CA ILE A 79 -8.07 24.52 0.38
C ILE A 79 -8.96 23.80 -0.63
N ASN A 80 -9.51 24.48 -1.64
CA ASN A 80 -10.39 23.84 -2.62
C ASN A 80 -9.61 22.92 -3.56
N ILE A 81 -8.42 23.31 -4.01
CA ILE A 81 -7.58 22.45 -4.86
C ILE A 81 -7.08 21.24 -4.06
N ASP A 82 -6.55 21.50 -2.87
CA ASP A 82 -6.01 20.45 -2.01
C ASP A 82 -7.08 19.41 -1.67
N THR A 83 -8.26 19.87 -1.26
CA THR A 83 -9.40 18.99 -0.95
C THR A 83 -9.84 18.19 -2.16
N ARG A 84 -9.89 18.80 -3.37
CA ARG A 84 -10.32 18.08 -4.58
C ARG A 84 -9.33 16.99 -4.99
N VAL A 85 -8.02 17.27 -4.92
CA VAL A 85 -6.99 16.27 -5.21
C VAL A 85 -7.00 15.19 -4.15
N GLN A 86 -7.06 15.55 -2.87
CA GLN A 86 -7.11 14.59 -1.77
C GLN A 86 -8.31 13.64 -1.89
N ASN A 87 -9.50 14.19 -2.12
CA ASN A 87 -10.72 13.40 -2.28
C ASN A 87 -10.63 12.43 -3.47
N GLU A 88 -9.95 12.81 -4.56
CA GLU A 88 -9.74 11.89 -5.68
C GLU A 88 -8.88 10.71 -5.27
N PHE A 89 -7.73 10.96 -4.66
CA PHE A 89 -6.85 9.89 -4.18
C PHE A 89 -7.55 9.00 -3.17
N GLU A 90 -8.28 9.56 -2.19
CA GLU A 90 -9.07 8.77 -1.26
C GLU A 90 -10.09 7.91 -2.01
N ARG A 91 -10.81 8.48 -2.98
CA ARG A 91 -11.78 7.74 -3.79
C ARG A 91 -11.15 6.58 -4.55
N GLN A 92 -9.97 6.76 -5.12
CA GLN A 92 -9.29 5.73 -5.92
C GLN A 92 -8.54 4.69 -5.06
N THR A 93 -8.14 5.04 -3.82
CA THR A 93 -7.27 4.19 -3.00
C THR A 93 -7.99 3.49 -1.85
N GLN A 94 -9.12 4.02 -1.34
CA GLN A 94 -9.80 3.48 -0.15
C GLN A 94 -10.21 2.01 -0.30
N GLY A 95 -10.74 1.62 -1.47
CA GLY A 95 -11.12 0.23 -1.74
C GLY A 95 -9.94 -0.73 -1.64
N ILE A 96 -8.81 -0.34 -2.23
CA ILE A 96 -7.56 -1.11 -2.22
C ILE A 96 -7.02 -1.22 -0.79
N VAL A 97 -7.03 -0.14 -0.02
CA VAL A 97 -6.60 -0.14 1.38
C VAL A 97 -7.44 -1.09 2.23
N ASN A 98 -8.76 -1.10 2.01
CA ASN A 98 -9.67 -2.02 2.71
C ASN A 98 -9.37 -3.49 2.36
N GLU A 99 -9.11 -3.80 1.09
CA GLU A 99 -8.75 -5.16 0.66
C GLU A 99 -7.38 -5.59 1.21
N ILE A 100 -6.37 -4.70 1.24
CA ILE A 100 -5.09 -4.97 1.91
C ILE A 100 -5.30 -5.35 3.38
N ALA A 101 -6.13 -4.57 4.10
CA ALA A 101 -6.43 -4.84 5.51
C ALA A 101 -7.15 -6.19 5.72
N LYS A 102 -8.06 -6.55 4.81
CA LYS A 102 -8.78 -7.82 4.81
C LYS A 102 -7.86 -9.00 4.52
N ILE A 103 -6.98 -8.90 3.53
CA ILE A 103 -5.99 -9.94 3.21
C ILE A 103 -5.05 -10.11 4.40
N GLY A 104 -4.51 -9.02 4.96
CA GLY A 104 -3.66 -9.08 6.14
C GLY A 104 -4.34 -9.71 7.35
N THR A 105 -5.61 -9.38 7.61
CA THR A 105 -6.39 -9.97 8.72
C THR A 105 -6.62 -11.47 8.51
N THR A 106 -7.00 -11.86 7.30
CA THR A 106 -7.28 -13.27 7.01
C THR A 106 -5.99 -14.09 7.01
N PHE A 107 -4.91 -13.57 6.43
CA PHE A 107 -3.59 -14.18 6.48
C PHE A 107 -3.10 -14.39 7.92
N ASN A 108 -3.29 -13.40 8.80
CA ASN A 108 -2.96 -13.53 10.22
C ASN A 108 -3.75 -14.65 10.90
N ALA A 109 -5.05 -14.78 10.58
CA ALA A 109 -5.89 -15.84 11.10
C ALA A 109 -5.44 -17.23 10.61
N ASP A 110 -5.11 -17.35 9.33
CA ASP A 110 -4.59 -18.57 8.73
C ASP A 110 -3.27 -19.01 9.42
N MET A 111 -2.35 -18.08 9.65
CA MET A 111 -1.09 -18.37 10.35
C MET A 111 -1.32 -18.78 11.80
N SER A 112 -2.22 -18.09 12.50
CA SER A 112 -2.55 -18.42 13.90
C SER A 112 -3.19 -19.80 14.03
N PHE A 113 -4.01 -20.19 13.04
CA PHE A 113 -4.62 -21.51 12.99
C PHE A 113 -3.55 -22.59 12.78
N PHE A 114 -2.65 -22.38 11.82
CA PHE A 114 -1.53 -23.29 11.55
C PHE A 114 -0.61 -23.44 12.77
N GLU A 115 -0.18 -22.34 13.42
CA GLU A 115 0.65 -22.38 14.63
C GLU A 115 -0.02 -23.19 15.74
N LYS A 116 -1.32 -22.98 15.97
CA LYS A 116 -2.09 -23.72 16.98
C LYS A 116 -2.17 -25.21 16.63
N HIS A 117 -2.43 -25.55 15.38
CA HIS A 117 -2.58 -26.94 14.95
C HIS A 117 -1.23 -27.68 15.00
N ALA A 118 -0.16 -27.07 14.48
CA ALA A 118 1.17 -27.65 14.55
C ALA A 118 1.65 -27.90 15.99
N GLY A 119 1.25 -27.05 16.94
CA GLY A 119 1.50 -27.28 18.38
C GLY A 119 0.82 -28.54 18.94
N THR A 120 -0.26 -29.03 18.33
CA THR A 120 -0.94 -30.27 18.76
C THR A 120 -0.19 -31.55 18.38
N PHE A 121 0.75 -31.49 17.43
CA PHE A 121 1.57 -32.64 17.01
C PHE A 121 2.73 -32.97 17.97
N GLY A 122 2.73 -32.38 19.17
CA GLY A 122 3.72 -32.63 20.22
C GLY A 122 5.12 -32.17 19.83
N ARG A 123 6.16 -32.88 20.31
CA ARG A 123 7.56 -32.46 20.11
C ARG A 123 7.99 -32.40 18.64
N ILE A 124 7.38 -33.23 17.77
CA ILE A 124 7.69 -33.24 16.33
C ILE A 124 7.17 -31.94 15.69
N GLY A 125 5.91 -31.58 15.96
CA GLY A 125 5.34 -30.31 15.51
C GLY A 125 6.05 -29.08 16.07
N ILE A 126 6.41 -29.10 17.36
CA ILE A 126 7.14 -27.99 18.01
C ILE A 126 8.53 -27.81 17.36
N LYS A 127 9.31 -28.88 17.17
CA LYS A 127 10.63 -28.78 16.51
C LYS A 127 10.51 -28.27 15.07
N LEU A 128 9.45 -28.67 14.39
CA LEU A 128 9.18 -28.25 13.03
C LEU A 128 8.78 -26.76 12.94
N LEU A 129 8.01 -26.26 13.91
CA LEU A 129 7.75 -24.81 14.09
C LEU A 129 9.03 -24.03 14.45
N GLU A 130 9.90 -24.58 15.29
CA GLU A 130 11.19 -23.97 15.65
C GLU A 130 12.14 -23.88 14.45
N GLN A 131 12.24 -24.96 13.65
CA GLN A 131 13.13 -25.01 12.48
C GLN A 131 12.65 -24.14 11.32
N SER A 132 11.34 -24.09 11.11
CA SER A 132 10.72 -23.29 10.06
C SER A 132 10.75 -21.80 10.33
N LYS A 133 10.99 -21.37 11.58
CA LYS A 133 10.85 -19.98 12.02
C LYS A 133 9.48 -19.38 11.66
N PHE A 134 8.44 -20.21 11.54
CA PHE A 134 7.06 -19.76 11.28
C PHE A 134 6.54 -18.77 12.32
N ILE A 135 7.19 -18.69 13.48
CA ILE A 135 6.91 -17.70 14.51
C ILE A 135 7.26 -16.31 14.00
N ASN A 136 6.28 -15.70 13.32
CA ASN A 136 5.94 -14.33 13.65
C ASN A 136 4.50 -13.94 13.25
N ALA A 137 3.49 -14.68 13.73
CA ALA A 137 2.14 -14.11 13.87
C ALA A 137 2.18 -12.72 14.54
N THR A 138 3.17 -12.43 15.38
CA THR A 138 3.41 -11.10 15.97
C THR A 138 3.88 -10.03 14.97
N LYS A 139 4.63 -10.34 13.91
CA LYS A 139 5.00 -9.40 12.81
C LYS A 139 3.81 -9.18 11.89
N VAL A 140 3.05 -10.23 11.58
CA VAL A 140 1.81 -10.12 10.78
C VAL A 140 0.78 -9.30 11.54
N LYS A 141 0.63 -9.54 12.85
CA LYS A 141 -0.21 -8.75 13.75
C LYS A 141 0.32 -7.34 13.98
N LEU A 142 1.64 -7.11 14.10
CA LEU A 142 2.22 -5.76 14.15
C LEU A 142 2.01 -5.00 12.85
N ALA A 143 2.14 -5.66 11.70
CA ALA A 143 1.83 -5.08 10.39
C ALA A 143 0.34 -4.72 10.30
N ARG A 144 -0.56 -5.58 10.79
CA ARG A 144 -2.02 -5.36 10.90
C ARG A 144 -2.41 -4.27 11.91
N ASP A 145 -1.80 -4.23 13.08
CA ASP A 145 -2.12 -3.28 14.15
C ASP A 145 -1.54 -1.89 13.82
N ALA A 146 -0.38 -1.83 13.15
CA ALA A 146 0.11 -0.62 12.50
C ALA A 146 -0.81 -0.17 11.34
N LEU A 147 -1.49 -1.11 10.65
CA LEU A 147 -2.42 -0.89 9.54
C LEU A 147 -3.71 -0.16 9.96
N VAL A 148 -4.28 -0.45 11.13
CA VAL A 148 -5.45 0.30 11.64
C VAL A 148 -5.07 1.74 12.00
N ALA A 149 -3.84 1.96 12.47
CA ALA A 149 -3.32 3.29 12.77
C ALA A 149 -2.94 4.08 11.50
N VAL A 150 -2.45 3.38 10.46
CA VAL A 150 -2.04 3.95 9.16
C VAL A 150 -3.19 4.03 8.17
N ALA A 151 -4.34 3.40 8.37
CA ALA A 151 -5.57 3.74 7.60
C ALA A 151 -5.98 5.22 7.79
N ARG A 152 -5.40 5.92 8.76
CA ARG A 152 -5.36 7.38 8.86
C ARG A 152 -4.32 8.03 7.96
N PHE A 153 -3.78 7.35 6.94
CA PHE A 153 -2.97 7.96 5.91
C PHE A 153 -3.88 8.83 5.04
N THR A 154 -4.20 10.00 5.61
CA THR A 154 -4.28 11.30 4.96
C THR A 154 -2.94 11.68 4.30
N GLY A 155 -2.04 10.72 4.07
CA GLY A 155 -0.66 10.89 3.68
C GLY A 155 -0.47 11.03 2.17
N ILE A 156 -1.37 11.80 1.57
CA ILE A 156 -0.96 12.77 0.56
C ILE A 156 -0.46 14.00 1.32
N ASP A 157 0.48 13.79 2.24
CA ASP A 157 1.49 14.79 2.61
C ASP A 157 2.56 14.88 1.48
N LEU A 158 2.19 14.37 0.30
CA LEU A 158 2.86 14.38 -0.97
C LEU A 158 2.73 15.79 -1.55
N ALA A 159 3.35 16.75 -0.85
CA ALA A 159 3.93 17.92 -1.47
C ALA A 159 3.01 18.79 -2.33
N LEU A 160 1.69 18.70 -2.19
CA LEU A 160 0.80 19.85 -2.37
C LEU A 160 1.10 20.82 -1.22
N LYS A 161 2.32 21.35 -1.17
CA LYS A 161 2.60 22.64 -0.54
C LYS A 161 2.01 23.66 -1.49
N PHE A 162 0.68 23.61 -1.61
CA PHE A 162 -0.03 24.36 -2.59
C PHE A 162 -0.05 25.83 -2.11
N LYS A 163 0.84 26.66 -2.65
CA LYS A 163 1.08 28.04 -2.20
C LYS A 163 1.00 29.05 -3.37
N PRO A 164 -0.12 29.10 -4.11
CA PRO A 164 -0.37 30.09 -5.16
C PRO A 164 -0.37 31.51 -4.60
N TRP A 165 -0.50 31.66 -3.27
CA TRP A 165 -0.43 32.93 -2.55
C TRP A 165 0.82 33.75 -2.86
N GLY A 166 1.94 33.13 -3.25
CA GLY A 166 3.09 33.88 -3.78
C GLY A 166 2.74 34.68 -5.04
N ALA A 167 2.09 34.04 -6.02
CA ALA A 167 1.61 34.67 -7.26
C ALA A 167 0.39 35.57 -7.02
N VAL A 168 -0.55 35.17 -6.15
CA VAL A 168 -1.74 35.97 -5.79
C VAL A 168 -1.33 37.25 -5.03
N LYS A 169 -0.30 37.21 -4.17
CA LYS A 169 0.26 38.39 -3.47
C LYS A 169 1.07 39.31 -4.40
N LEU A 170 1.62 38.81 -5.50
CA LEU A 170 2.29 39.64 -6.50
C LEU A 170 1.30 40.42 -7.37
N ALA A 171 0.08 39.88 -7.56
CA ALA A 171 -0.99 40.54 -8.31
C ALA A 171 -1.75 41.61 -7.52
N GLY A 172 -1.69 41.57 -6.18
CA GLY A 172 -2.41 42.49 -5.30
C GLY A 172 -1.52 43.06 -4.21
N ASN A 173 -1.38 44.38 -4.16
CA ASN A 173 -0.62 45.12 -3.14
C ASN A 173 -1.33 45.07 -1.75
N LEU A 174 -1.54 43.87 -1.19
CA LEU A 174 -2.33 43.61 0.01
C LEU A 174 -1.44 43.47 1.25
N ASN A 175 -1.05 44.60 1.81
CA ASN A 175 -0.58 44.72 3.19
C ASN A 175 -1.78 45.11 4.07
N LYS A 176 -2.47 44.13 4.67
CA LYS A 176 -3.15 44.15 5.99
C LYS A 176 -4.22 43.04 6.10
N ALA A 177 -4.04 42.18 7.10
CA ALA A 177 -5.02 41.30 7.79
C ALA A 177 -6.14 40.59 6.98
N LEU A 178 -6.08 39.24 6.96
CA LEU A 178 -6.98 38.27 6.31
C LEU A 178 -7.15 38.43 4.79
N PRO A 179 -6.36 37.73 3.95
CA PRO A 179 -6.29 37.99 2.52
C PRO A 179 -7.23 37.07 1.74
N LEU A 180 -8.54 37.12 1.99
CA LEU A 180 -9.48 36.36 1.16
C LEU A 180 -10.12 37.26 0.10
N ILE A 181 -9.37 37.40 -0.98
CA ILE A 181 -9.89 37.54 -2.34
C ILE A 181 -10.58 38.89 -2.60
N GLY A 182 -9.74 39.90 -2.77
CA GLY A 182 -10.15 41.19 -3.30
C GLY A 182 -8.94 41.91 -3.88
N LEU A 183 -8.78 41.84 -5.19
CA LEU A 183 -8.18 42.98 -5.86
C LEU A 183 -9.12 44.17 -5.62
N ALA A 184 -8.82 45.00 -4.62
CA ALA A 184 -9.55 46.25 -4.39
C ALA A 184 -9.20 47.20 -5.55
N PHE A 185 -10.00 47.16 -6.62
CA PHE A 185 -9.84 47.99 -7.82
C PHE A 185 -10.66 49.29 -7.74
N GLU A 186 -10.81 49.88 -6.55
CA GLU A 186 -11.63 51.10 -6.39
C GLU A 186 -10.97 52.36 -7.01
N GLU A 187 -9.70 52.31 -7.43
CA GLU A 187 -8.99 53.44 -8.04
C GLU A 187 -8.51 53.12 -9.48
N TRP A 188 -9.45 53.04 -10.42
CA TRP A 188 -9.17 52.81 -11.84
C TRP A 188 -8.98 54.13 -12.60
N ASP A 189 -7.93 54.88 -12.27
CA ASP A 189 -7.55 56.06 -13.06
C ASP A 189 -6.97 55.64 -14.42
N SER A 190 -7.48 56.26 -15.49
CA SER A 190 -7.22 55.93 -16.91
C SER A 190 -5.73 55.86 -17.30
N TYR A 191 -4.86 56.55 -16.55
CA TYR A 191 -3.46 56.77 -16.88
C TYR A 191 -2.56 55.51 -16.77
N ASN A 192 -2.91 54.53 -15.93
CA ASN A 192 -2.07 53.35 -15.63
C ASN A 192 -2.65 52.01 -16.14
N LYS A 193 -3.65 52.03 -17.03
CA LYS A 193 -4.37 50.83 -17.48
C LYS A 193 -3.47 49.78 -18.14
N TYR A 194 -2.48 50.20 -18.92
CA TYR A 194 -1.56 49.30 -19.62
C TYR A 194 -0.60 48.57 -18.67
N GLN A 195 -0.02 49.26 -17.69
CA GLN A 195 0.88 48.65 -16.70
C GLN A 195 0.14 47.64 -15.82
N LYS A 196 -1.06 48.00 -15.32
CA LYS A 196 -1.90 47.11 -14.52
C LYS A 196 -2.36 45.87 -15.30
N GLN A 197 -2.62 46.00 -16.60
CA GLN A 197 -2.91 44.86 -17.47
C GLN A 197 -1.70 43.93 -17.61
N GLN A 198 -0.48 44.47 -17.77
CA GLN A 198 0.74 43.66 -17.80
C GLN A 198 0.98 42.90 -16.48
N GLU A 199 0.75 43.55 -15.34
CA GLU A 199 0.86 42.90 -14.02
C GLU A 199 -0.15 41.76 -13.86
N PHE A 200 -1.40 41.98 -14.30
CA PHE A 200 -2.43 40.94 -14.31
C PHE A 200 -2.08 39.77 -15.24
N ASP A 201 -1.61 40.07 -16.46
CA ASP A 201 -1.19 39.03 -17.40
C ASP A 201 0.00 38.23 -16.87
N LYS A 202 0.96 38.89 -16.22
CA LYS A 202 2.08 38.22 -15.53
C LYS A 202 1.60 37.31 -14.39
N ALA A 203 0.67 37.78 -13.56
CA ALA A 203 0.10 36.97 -12.49
C ALA A 203 -0.61 35.71 -13.02
N LYS A 204 -1.37 35.85 -14.12
CA LYS A 204 -1.98 34.69 -14.79
C LYS A 204 -0.91 33.70 -15.29
N GLU A 205 0.17 34.17 -15.91
CA GLU A 205 1.25 33.29 -16.38
C GLU A 205 1.96 32.58 -15.21
N GLU A 206 2.21 33.27 -14.10
CA GLU A 206 2.77 32.66 -12.88
C GLU A 206 1.85 31.55 -12.34
N MET A 207 0.53 31.79 -12.30
CA MET A 207 -0.45 30.77 -11.89
C MET A 207 -0.52 29.59 -12.85
N LYS A 208 -0.45 29.81 -14.17
CA LYS A 208 -0.41 28.72 -15.16
C LYS A 208 0.81 27.86 -14.98
N SER A 209 2.00 28.48 -14.87
CA SER A 209 3.25 27.75 -14.64
C SER A 209 3.17 26.95 -13.34
N TYR A 210 2.57 27.53 -12.30
CA TYR A 210 2.35 26.84 -11.04
C TYR A 210 1.46 25.60 -11.18
N PHE A 211 0.29 25.73 -11.81
CA PHE A 211 -0.60 24.60 -12.07
C PHE A 211 0.06 23.53 -12.93
N ASP A 212 0.85 23.92 -13.93
CA ASP A 212 1.55 22.96 -14.78
C ASP A 212 2.63 22.21 -13.98
N ASN A 213 3.42 22.90 -13.17
CA ASN A 213 4.43 22.28 -12.31
C ASN A 213 3.80 21.30 -11.30
N GLN A 214 2.72 21.70 -10.62
CA GLN A 214 2.01 20.81 -9.69
C GLN A 214 1.41 19.59 -10.40
N LYS A 215 0.84 19.77 -11.59
CA LYS A 215 0.38 18.67 -12.44
C LYS A 215 1.53 17.71 -12.74
N GLN A 216 2.71 18.20 -13.14
CA GLN A 216 3.87 17.35 -13.43
C GLN A 216 4.36 16.61 -12.18
N GLU A 217 4.51 17.28 -11.04
CA GLU A 217 4.97 16.64 -9.79
C GLU A 217 4.06 15.46 -9.37
N ILE A 218 2.74 15.63 -9.47
CA ILE A 218 1.78 14.57 -9.16
C ILE A 218 1.86 13.46 -10.21
N LEU A 219 1.98 13.81 -11.50
CA LEU A 219 2.10 12.82 -12.56
C LEU A 219 3.40 12.02 -12.48
N ASP A 220 4.50 12.62 -12.06
CA ASP A 220 5.79 11.95 -11.86
C ASP A 220 5.67 10.86 -10.78
N LEU A 221 4.98 11.15 -9.68
CA LEU A 221 4.64 10.13 -8.69
C LEU A 221 3.78 9.03 -9.32
N ILE A 222 2.66 9.38 -9.96
CA ILE A 222 1.69 8.40 -10.47
C ILE A 222 2.33 7.51 -11.55
N ASN A 223 3.20 8.07 -12.39
CA ASN A 223 3.83 7.36 -13.51
C ASN A 223 4.94 6.41 -13.06
N ASP A 224 5.59 6.68 -11.93
CA ASP A 224 6.49 5.73 -11.29
C ASP A 224 5.68 4.71 -10.46
N GLU A 225 5.46 3.52 -11.02
CA GLU A 225 4.69 2.45 -10.36
C GLU A 225 5.26 2.05 -9.00
N THR A 226 6.59 1.96 -8.93
CA THR A 226 7.28 1.49 -7.73
C THR A 226 7.15 2.54 -6.64
N ARG A 227 7.46 3.79 -6.96
CA ARG A 227 7.35 4.91 -6.01
C ARG A 227 5.90 5.16 -5.61
N PHE A 228 4.95 5.07 -6.52
CA PHE A 228 3.52 5.19 -6.22
C PHE A 228 3.09 4.11 -5.23
N LYS A 229 3.42 2.84 -5.49
CA LYS A 229 3.09 1.74 -4.59
C LYS A 229 3.77 1.87 -3.23
N GLN A 230 5.05 2.26 -3.18
CA GLN A 230 5.77 2.52 -1.93
C GLN A 230 5.15 3.65 -1.11
N THR A 231 4.69 4.71 -1.78
CA THR A 231 4.18 5.90 -1.10
C THR A 231 2.73 5.73 -0.68
N CYS A 232 1.88 5.24 -1.58
CA CYS A 232 0.43 5.12 -1.36
C CYS A 232 0.03 3.79 -0.73
N PHE A 233 0.81 2.73 -0.94
CA PHE A 233 0.49 1.36 -0.48
C PHE A 233 1.69 0.63 0.16
N PRO A 234 2.45 1.25 1.09
CA PRO A 234 3.59 0.58 1.74
C PRO A 234 3.20 -0.74 2.44
N MET A 235 1.93 -0.87 2.80
CA MET A 235 1.39 -2.07 3.44
C MET A 235 1.22 -3.24 2.47
N ALA A 236 0.94 -2.98 1.20
CA ALA A 236 0.93 -4.03 0.18
C ALA A 236 2.31 -4.66 0.05
N LEU A 237 3.38 -3.85 0.09
CA LEU A 237 4.76 -4.33 0.05
C LEU A 237 5.12 -5.17 1.28
N LYS A 238 4.79 -4.69 2.49
CA LYS A 238 5.02 -5.46 3.72
C LYS A 238 4.26 -6.80 3.71
N LEU A 239 3.04 -6.80 3.19
CA LEU A 239 2.22 -8.01 3.09
C LEU A 239 2.81 -9.00 2.09
N GLU A 240 3.28 -8.51 0.94
CA GLU A 240 4.04 -9.30 -0.04
C GLU A 240 5.29 -9.94 0.57
N GLU A 241 6.09 -9.16 1.30
CA GLU A 241 7.29 -9.65 2.00
C GLU A 241 6.94 -10.74 3.02
N CYS A 242 5.88 -10.54 3.82
CA CYS A 242 5.46 -11.52 4.82
C CYS A 242 4.95 -12.83 4.20
N ILE A 243 4.19 -12.74 3.10
CA ILE A 243 3.71 -13.91 2.37
C ILE A 243 4.91 -14.67 1.78
N GLN A 244 5.86 -13.97 1.16
CA GLN A 244 7.05 -14.57 0.59
C GLN A 244 7.93 -15.25 1.65
N GLU A 245 8.18 -14.61 2.80
CA GLU A 245 8.91 -15.20 3.93
C GLU A 245 8.22 -16.50 4.39
N CYS A 246 6.88 -16.51 4.44
CA CYS A 246 6.10 -17.68 4.80
C CYS A 246 6.23 -18.82 3.76
N GLU A 247 6.17 -18.51 2.46
CA GLU A 247 6.35 -19.49 1.39
C GLU A 247 7.73 -20.16 1.45
N GLU A 248 8.78 -19.38 1.70
CA GLU A 248 10.14 -19.91 1.87
C GLU A 248 10.25 -20.83 3.09
N ASN A 249 9.55 -20.50 4.17
CA ASN A 249 9.51 -21.32 5.39
C ASN A 249 8.71 -22.60 5.21
N VAL A 250 7.59 -22.57 4.47
CA VAL A 250 6.84 -23.79 4.08
C VAL A 250 7.73 -24.74 3.30
N LYS A 251 8.44 -24.22 2.29
CA LYS A 251 9.32 -25.05 1.48
C LYS A 251 10.39 -25.76 2.30
N LYS A 252 11.10 -25.03 3.17
CA LYS A 252 12.11 -25.62 4.09
C LYS A 252 11.51 -26.68 5.00
N THR A 253 10.27 -26.46 5.42
CA THR A 253 9.57 -27.38 6.31
C THR A 253 9.19 -28.68 5.61
N GLN A 254 8.75 -28.59 4.36
CA GLN A 254 8.48 -29.76 3.53
C GLN A 254 9.74 -30.58 3.26
N GLU A 255 10.88 -29.93 3.01
CA GLU A 255 12.18 -30.61 2.89
C GLU A 255 12.55 -31.38 4.17
N CYS A 256 12.27 -30.81 5.35
CA CYS A 256 12.45 -31.50 6.63
C CYS A 256 11.50 -32.69 6.80
N ALA A 257 10.23 -32.53 6.44
CA ALA A 257 9.22 -33.61 6.50
C ALA A 257 9.62 -34.79 5.59
N GLN A 258 10.13 -34.53 4.38
CA GLN A 258 10.68 -35.57 3.51
C GLN A 258 11.89 -36.29 4.11
N GLY A 259 12.74 -35.58 4.86
CA GLY A 259 13.84 -36.18 5.61
C GLY A 259 13.34 -37.12 6.72
N LEU A 260 12.29 -36.71 7.44
CA LEU A 260 11.64 -37.54 8.45
C LEU A 260 10.99 -38.79 7.84
N GLU A 261 10.35 -38.65 6.68
CA GLU A 261 9.76 -39.77 5.93
C GLU A 261 10.80 -40.83 5.59
N LYS A 262 11.94 -40.43 5.03
CA LYS A 262 13.06 -41.33 4.71
C LYS A 262 13.60 -42.03 5.96
N TRP A 263 13.73 -41.31 7.07
CA TRP A 263 14.21 -41.87 8.34
C TRP A 263 13.24 -42.91 8.90
N ILE A 264 11.93 -42.65 8.84
CA ILE A 264 10.89 -43.62 9.22
C ILE A 264 11.00 -44.88 8.35
N GLN A 265 11.11 -44.73 7.03
CA GLN A 265 11.24 -45.85 6.10
C GLN A 265 12.48 -46.70 6.40
N THR A 266 13.64 -46.07 6.60
CA THR A 266 14.88 -46.79 6.95
C THR A 266 14.74 -47.58 8.26
N GLY A 267 14.04 -47.01 9.25
CA GLY A 267 13.77 -47.70 10.50
C GLY A 267 12.86 -48.92 10.33
N GLU A 268 11.86 -48.85 9.44
CA GLU A 268 11.00 -50.00 9.13
C GLU A 268 11.74 -51.10 8.41
N ASP A 269 12.56 -50.74 7.42
CA ASP A 269 13.37 -51.70 6.69
C ASP A 269 14.35 -52.43 7.62
N PHE A 270 14.89 -51.73 8.63
CA PHE A 270 15.73 -52.33 9.67
C PHE A 270 14.96 -53.32 10.56
N ILE A 271 13.76 -52.95 11.02
CA ILE A 271 12.92 -53.82 11.86
C ILE A 271 12.44 -55.05 11.09
N ASN A 272 12.09 -54.90 9.81
CA ASN A 272 11.59 -55.98 8.97
C ASN A 272 12.71 -56.87 8.41
N GLY A 273 13.97 -56.41 8.44
CA GLY A 273 15.15 -57.14 7.98
C GLY A 273 15.87 -57.94 9.06
N GLU A 274 15.53 -57.76 10.34
CA GLU A 274 15.92 -58.70 11.40
C GLU A 274 15.07 -59.98 11.28
N ASP A 275 15.61 -61.01 10.62
CA ASP A 275 15.31 -62.38 11.00
C ASP A 275 15.59 -62.49 12.50
N ILE A 276 14.55 -62.59 13.32
CA ILE A 276 14.70 -62.93 14.74
C ILE A 276 15.35 -64.31 14.75
N ILE A 277 16.68 -64.36 14.91
CA ILE A 277 17.38 -65.60 15.20
C ILE A 277 16.89 -66.01 16.58
N ASN A 278 15.89 -66.88 16.62
CA ASN A 278 15.42 -67.51 17.83
C ASN A 278 16.54 -68.45 18.29
N VAL A 279 17.48 -67.92 19.07
CA VAL A 279 18.49 -68.73 19.73
C VAL A 279 17.76 -69.46 20.86
N GLU A 280 17.26 -70.65 20.56
CA GLU A 280 16.84 -71.59 21.59
C GLU A 280 18.04 -71.80 22.54
N PRO A 281 17.87 -71.62 23.86
CA PRO A 281 18.92 -71.98 24.80
C PRO A 281 19.09 -73.50 24.76
N GLU A 282 20.31 -73.97 24.51
CA GLU A 282 20.66 -75.39 24.68
C GLU A 282 20.40 -75.78 26.14
N GLU A 283 19.48 -76.72 26.35
CA GLU A 283 19.24 -77.34 27.66
C GLU A 283 20.48 -78.17 28.04
N GLU A 284 21.13 -77.82 29.15
CA GLU A 284 22.19 -78.62 29.81
C GLU A 284 21.63 -79.82 30.58
#